data_AF-A0A6C0D4H8-F1
#
_entry.id   AF-A0A6C0D4H8-F1
#
_cell.length_a   1.000
_cell.length_b   1.000
_cell.length_c   1.000
_cell.angle_alpha   90.00
_cell.angle_beta   90.00
_cell.angle_gamma   90.00
#
_symmetry.space_group_name_H-M   'P 1'
#
loop_
_entity.id
_entity.type
_entity.pdbx_description
1 polymer ?
#
loop_
_entity_poly.entity_id
_entity_poly.type
_entity_poly.pdbx_seq_one_letter_code
_entity_poly.pdbx_strand_id
1 'polypeptide(L)'
;MFIIYINKVNIFKMSNSNSNNATCGVCCEKYNKSTHNRVVCEYAGCGYESCKVCVRTYLLGTTNDPHCMNCKNQWSSKFLVESLNRSYIDNDYKKHRKNLLAEREISRTPELMVLVERTKLVEEETKELHLMMNEFEELRKMVNTMRIKIGEKNMRIFRIRNGEHAEKDERKKFIMPCPGDDCKGYLSSHYKCELCKLYVCPDCFELIGHNKEDAAHVCKEDNLKSAEMIKKETKGCPKCGVRIFKISGCDQMWCTECKVAFSWNTGKIVVDGAIHNPHFYQYMQNNNAGVAPRNPGDVLCGGLLSIHNLKFIQAHLTKASSVVSANMGEFAGLLISNAVIKNFIQNLKTKPTRKYVDFNLDDALTNVVLMDEFKYILSQTSIFAILNNILLNLHRVINHITYVDLENCRRLVRQFLNHDEITVQYILNRKSKEDLANAIYKNDNERKKNVEKLNVYELLSVVGIERFNELNEYFKFKSGLTVNLIVTFIYEIVKLANEYNQLIEYCNNQLITISYTLGMSVSTIIYEDYSYNSKSNKFTLNEYNKIKNGAGSGLGPVVEKKENNEEASCSYINNK
;
A
#
# COMPACT_ATOMS: atom_id res chain seq x y z
N MET A 1 34.58 -12.99 6.02
CA MET A 1 35.94 -13.11 5.45
C MET A 1 35.82 -13.50 3.97
N PHE A 2 35.47 -12.53 3.12
CA PHE A 2 35.56 -12.62 1.66
C PHE A 2 36.11 -11.26 1.22
N ILE A 3 37.43 -11.21 1.00
CA ILE A 3 38.14 -10.01 0.56
C ILE A 3 37.98 -9.97 -0.96
N ILE A 4 37.17 -9.05 -1.47
CA ILE A 4 37.09 -8.77 -2.90
C ILE A 4 38.17 -7.74 -3.23
N TYR A 5 39.22 -8.20 -3.89
CA TYR A 5 40.28 -7.37 -4.47
C TYR A 5 39.68 -6.44 -5.54
N ILE A 6 39.80 -5.13 -5.33
CA ILE A 6 39.58 -4.11 -6.36
C ILE A 6 40.80 -4.15 -7.29
N ASN A 7 40.68 -4.83 -8.42
CA ASN A 7 41.67 -4.72 -9.48
C ASN A 7 41.47 -3.39 -10.22
N LYS A 8 42.37 -2.44 -9.96
CA LYS A 8 42.64 -1.32 -10.85
C LYS A 8 42.92 -1.89 -12.25
N VAL A 9 42.14 -1.45 -13.24
CA VAL A 9 42.38 -1.71 -14.65
C VAL A 9 43.70 -1.05 -15.04
N ASN A 10 44.80 -1.81 -14.95
CA ASN A 10 46.00 -1.49 -15.70
C ASN A 10 45.70 -1.83 -17.15
N ILE A 11 45.63 -0.79 -17.99
CA ILE A 11 45.73 -0.93 -19.45
C ILE A 11 47.13 -1.47 -19.72
N PHE A 12 47.26 -2.79 -19.76
CA PHE A 12 48.42 -3.43 -20.33
C PHE A 12 48.40 -3.13 -21.84
N LYS A 13 49.18 -2.11 -22.24
CA LYS A 13 49.76 -2.06 -23.58
C LYS A 13 50.70 -3.26 -23.69
N MET A 14 50.18 -4.43 -24.06
CA MET A 14 51.03 -5.51 -24.56
C MET A 14 51.14 -5.37 -26.06
N SER A 15 52.37 -5.02 -26.46
CA SER A 15 53.04 -5.40 -27.71
C SER A 15 52.18 -5.41 -28.97
N ASN A 16 52.31 -4.34 -29.76
CA ASN A 16 52.26 -4.42 -31.21
C ASN A 16 53.21 -5.53 -31.69
N SER A 17 52.71 -6.75 -31.85
CA SER A 17 53.27 -7.69 -32.82
C SER A 17 52.60 -7.37 -34.15
N ASN A 18 53.41 -6.81 -35.06
CA ASN A 18 53.06 -6.67 -36.46
C ASN A 18 52.55 -8.01 -37.00
N SER A 19 51.24 -8.12 -37.22
CA SER A 19 50.67 -9.14 -38.11
C SER A 19 49.67 -8.46 -39.03
N ASN A 20 50.19 -7.80 -40.07
CA ASN A 20 49.40 -7.30 -41.21
C ASN A 20 48.71 -8.43 -42.02
N ASN A 21 48.56 -9.64 -41.45
CA ASN A 21 48.01 -10.84 -42.08
C ASN A 21 47.29 -11.78 -41.10
N ALA A 22 46.86 -11.32 -39.92
CA ALA A 22 46.02 -12.17 -39.07
C ALA A 22 44.67 -12.46 -39.76
N THR A 23 44.33 -13.75 -39.93
CA THR A 23 43.07 -14.23 -40.52
C THR A 23 42.17 -14.85 -39.47
N CYS A 24 40.87 -14.75 -39.68
CA CYS A 24 39.87 -15.38 -38.82
C CYS A 24 39.98 -16.91 -38.86
N GLY A 25 40.07 -17.57 -37.70
CA GLY A 25 40.12 -19.04 -37.63
C GLY A 25 38.84 -19.76 -38.07
N VAL A 26 37.74 -19.03 -38.32
CA VAL A 26 36.44 -19.60 -38.74
C VAL A 26 36.21 -19.48 -40.25
N CYS A 27 36.44 -18.28 -40.82
CA CYS A 27 36.18 -18.03 -42.25
C CYS A 27 37.45 -17.78 -43.07
N CYS A 28 38.64 -17.85 -42.45
CA CYS A 28 39.95 -17.60 -43.07
C CYS A 28 40.14 -16.20 -43.70
N GLU A 29 39.17 -15.30 -43.58
CA GLU A 29 39.25 -13.91 -44.05
C GLU A 29 40.17 -13.04 -43.17
N LYS A 30 40.83 -12.06 -43.78
CA LYS A 30 41.69 -11.11 -43.06
C LYS A 30 40.89 -10.22 -42.12
N TYR A 31 41.41 -9.97 -40.92
CA TYR A 31 40.78 -9.01 -40.01
C TYR A 31 40.82 -7.59 -40.57
N ASN A 32 39.73 -6.84 -40.38
CA ASN A 32 39.60 -5.43 -40.78
C ASN A 32 38.88 -4.60 -39.71
N LYS A 33 38.74 -3.28 -39.88
CA LYS A 33 38.10 -2.42 -38.86
C LYS A 33 36.56 -2.41 -38.92
N SER A 34 35.93 -3.11 -39.87
CA SER A 34 34.50 -3.04 -40.15
C SER A 34 33.79 -4.39 -39.94
N THR A 35 33.63 -5.16 -41.01
CA THR A 35 32.89 -6.43 -41.08
C THR A 35 33.67 -7.60 -40.50
N HIS A 36 34.97 -7.65 -40.74
CA HIS A 36 35.88 -8.64 -40.17
C HIS A 36 36.64 -8.07 -38.97
N ASN A 37 36.00 -7.25 -38.14
CA ASN A 37 36.63 -6.80 -36.90
C ASN A 37 36.82 -7.97 -35.94
N ARG A 38 37.97 -8.00 -35.26
CA ARG A 38 38.32 -9.05 -34.29
C ARG A 38 37.43 -8.92 -33.06
N VAL A 39 36.73 -9.99 -32.71
CA VAL A 39 35.90 -10.10 -31.50
C VAL A 39 36.54 -11.16 -30.62
N VAL A 40 36.87 -10.80 -29.38
CA VAL A 40 37.45 -11.69 -28.37
C VAL A 40 36.42 -11.93 -27.27
N CYS A 41 36.27 -13.17 -26.83
CA CYS A 41 35.33 -13.53 -25.77
C CYS A 41 35.57 -12.71 -24.47
N GLU A 42 34.50 -12.20 -23.84
CA GLU A 42 34.60 -11.38 -22.61
C GLU A 42 35.11 -12.15 -21.38
N TYR A 43 35.03 -13.48 -21.40
CA TYR A 43 35.51 -14.33 -20.32
C TYR A 43 37.02 -14.51 -20.40
N ALA A 44 37.75 -13.96 -19.42
CA ALA A 44 39.21 -13.94 -19.37
C ALA A 44 39.87 -15.32 -19.54
N GLY A 45 39.23 -16.39 -19.05
CA GLY A 45 39.75 -17.76 -19.18
C GLY A 45 39.54 -18.42 -20.55
N CYS A 46 38.78 -17.80 -21.46
CA CYS A 46 38.50 -18.40 -22.78
C CYS A 46 39.47 -17.91 -23.86
N GLY A 47 39.66 -16.58 -23.98
CA GLY A 47 40.57 -15.98 -24.98
C GLY A 47 40.19 -16.24 -26.45
N TYR A 48 39.11 -16.97 -26.74
CA TYR A 48 38.72 -17.33 -28.09
C TYR A 48 38.35 -16.09 -28.91
N GLU A 49 38.78 -16.08 -30.16
CA GLU A 49 38.58 -14.97 -31.07
C GLU A 49 38.05 -15.39 -32.44
N SER A 50 37.20 -14.55 -32.99
CA SER A 50 36.69 -14.72 -34.35
C SER A 50 36.26 -13.37 -34.91
N CYS A 51 36.06 -13.30 -36.23
CA CYS A 51 35.62 -12.05 -36.84
C CYS A 51 34.14 -11.78 -36.55
N LYS A 52 33.76 -10.50 -36.55
CA LYS A 52 32.39 -10.04 -36.28
C LYS A 52 31.34 -10.74 -37.17
N VAL A 53 31.62 -10.94 -38.46
CA VAL A 53 30.72 -11.69 -39.37
C VAL A 53 30.50 -13.12 -38.87
N CYS A 54 31.56 -13.85 -38.52
CA CYS A 54 31.44 -15.22 -38.03
C CYS A 54 30.63 -15.30 -36.73
N VAL A 55 30.85 -14.36 -35.80
CA VAL A 55 30.06 -14.30 -34.57
C VAL A 55 28.59 -14.03 -34.87
N ARG A 56 28.27 -13.08 -35.75
CA ARG A 56 26.90 -12.78 -36.15
C ARG A 56 26.22 -14.00 -36.78
N THR A 57 26.87 -14.65 -37.74
CA THR A 57 26.35 -15.87 -38.38
C THR A 57 26.12 -16.99 -37.37
N TYR A 58 27.06 -17.20 -36.44
CA TYR A 58 26.91 -18.18 -35.36
C TYR A 58 25.67 -17.89 -34.50
N LEU A 59 25.46 -16.62 -34.12
CA LEU A 59 24.31 -16.21 -33.29
C LEU A 59 22.96 -16.34 -34.01
N LEU A 60 22.93 -16.28 -35.33
CA LEU A 60 21.72 -16.55 -36.13
C LEU A 60 21.50 -18.05 -36.36
N GLY A 61 22.52 -18.88 -36.18
CA GLY A 61 22.42 -20.35 -36.32
C GLY A 61 22.13 -21.09 -35.01
N THR A 62 22.22 -20.43 -33.86
CA THR A 62 22.00 -21.05 -32.54
C THR A 62 20.55 -20.93 -32.08
N THR A 63 20.10 -21.96 -31.34
CA THR A 63 18.82 -22.01 -30.63
C THR A 63 18.92 -21.59 -29.15
N ASN A 64 20.14 -21.44 -28.63
CA ASN A 64 20.39 -20.98 -27.26
C ASN A 64 20.58 -19.46 -27.21
N ASP A 65 20.54 -18.91 -25.99
CA ASP A 65 20.90 -17.51 -25.73
C ASP A 65 22.32 -17.18 -26.23
N PRO A 66 22.65 -15.91 -26.57
CA PRO A 66 23.95 -15.56 -27.11
C PRO A 66 25.09 -16.02 -26.22
N HIS A 67 26.01 -16.78 -26.78
CA HIS A 67 27.09 -17.41 -26.03
C HIS A 67 28.32 -17.60 -26.90
N CYS A 68 29.47 -17.85 -26.26
CA CYS A 68 30.71 -18.11 -26.96
C CYS A 68 30.68 -19.42 -27.74
N MET A 69 31.13 -19.41 -29.00
CA MET A 69 31.22 -20.63 -29.82
C MET A 69 32.19 -21.69 -29.25
N ASN A 70 33.18 -21.27 -28.44
CA ASN A 70 34.14 -22.16 -27.79
C ASN A 70 33.69 -22.58 -26.38
N CYS A 71 33.74 -21.69 -25.39
CA CYS A 71 33.48 -22.05 -23.99
C CYS A 71 31.99 -22.21 -23.61
N LYS A 72 31.08 -21.88 -24.52
CA LYS A 72 29.61 -21.95 -24.33
C LYS A 72 29.03 -21.06 -23.21
N ASN A 73 29.84 -20.25 -22.54
CA ASN A 73 29.34 -19.26 -21.58
C ASN A 73 28.51 -18.18 -22.27
N GLN A 74 27.38 -17.83 -21.65
CA GLN A 74 26.45 -16.80 -22.12
C GLN A 74 27.10 -15.41 -22.10
N TRP A 75 26.89 -14.61 -23.14
CA TRP A 75 27.42 -13.26 -23.22
C TRP A 75 26.47 -12.21 -22.64
N SER A 76 27.04 -11.18 -22.04
CA SER A 76 26.32 -10.03 -21.51
C SER A 76 25.69 -9.17 -22.63
N SER A 77 24.55 -8.55 -22.33
CA SER A 77 23.89 -7.59 -23.24
C SER A 77 24.84 -6.48 -23.67
N LYS A 78 25.71 -6.04 -22.74
CA LYS A 78 26.78 -5.06 -22.98
C LYS A 78 27.76 -5.55 -24.05
N PHE A 79 28.32 -6.74 -23.89
CA PHE A 79 29.29 -7.29 -24.84
C PHE A 79 28.71 -7.41 -26.25
N LEU A 80 27.45 -7.84 -26.37
CA LEU A 80 26.78 -7.97 -27.67
C LEU A 80 26.67 -6.62 -28.40
N VAL A 81 26.23 -5.57 -27.70
CA VAL A 81 26.05 -4.24 -28.30
C VAL A 81 27.39 -3.62 -28.67
N GLU A 82 28.40 -3.73 -27.79
CA GLU A 82 29.73 -3.17 -28.02
C GLU A 82 30.51 -3.91 -29.13
N SER A 83 30.45 -5.23 -29.15
CA SER A 83 31.24 -6.06 -30.08
C SER A 83 30.57 -6.26 -31.44
N LEU A 84 29.23 -6.30 -31.49
CA LEU A 84 28.48 -6.64 -32.71
C LEU A 84 27.71 -5.47 -33.32
N ASN A 85 27.77 -4.29 -32.71
CA ASN A 85 27.01 -3.07 -33.06
C ASN A 85 25.52 -3.16 -32.71
N ARG A 86 25.00 -2.04 -32.17
CA ARG A 86 23.57 -1.88 -31.84
C ARG A 86 22.63 -2.17 -33.01
N SER A 87 22.97 -1.72 -34.23
CA SER A 87 22.11 -1.90 -35.41
C SER A 87 21.85 -3.36 -35.76
N TYR A 88 22.84 -4.25 -35.54
CA TYR A 88 22.67 -5.68 -35.77
C TYR A 88 21.76 -6.32 -34.70
N ILE A 89 21.94 -5.91 -33.43
CA ILE A 89 21.13 -6.40 -32.31
C ILE A 89 19.66 -5.98 -32.48
N ASP A 90 19.42 -4.71 -32.81
CA ASP A 90 18.08 -4.14 -32.93
C ASP A 90 17.33 -4.59 -34.21
N ASN A 91 18.03 -5.15 -35.20
CA ASN A 91 17.46 -5.60 -36.48
C ASN A 91 17.55 -7.13 -36.65
N ASP A 92 18.64 -7.63 -37.23
CA ASP A 92 18.81 -9.03 -37.64
C ASP A 92 18.62 -10.00 -36.47
N TYR A 93 19.32 -9.74 -35.37
CA TYR A 93 19.28 -10.63 -34.20
C TYR A 93 17.92 -10.57 -33.49
N LYS A 94 17.30 -9.38 -33.39
CA LYS A 94 15.93 -9.24 -32.86
C LYS A 94 14.92 -10.05 -33.67
N LYS A 95 15.01 -10.03 -35.00
CA LYS A 95 14.13 -10.81 -35.89
C LYS A 95 14.31 -12.31 -35.66
N HIS A 96 15.56 -12.78 -35.63
CA HIS A 96 15.89 -14.17 -35.32
C HIS A 96 15.36 -14.60 -33.95
N ARG A 97 15.65 -13.82 -32.91
CA ARG A 97 15.26 -14.13 -31.54
C ARG A 97 13.74 -14.20 -31.35
N LYS A 98 12.97 -13.30 -32.00
CA LYS A 98 11.50 -13.36 -32.00
C LYS A 98 10.98 -14.70 -32.53
N ASN A 99 11.49 -15.12 -33.69
CA ASN A 99 11.07 -16.37 -34.32
C ASN A 99 11.43 -17.59 -33.46
N LEU A 100 12.67 -17.64 -32.99
CA LEU A 100 13.18 -18.71 -32.16
C LEU A 100 12.36 -18.89 -30.86
N LEU A 101 12.06 -17.79 -30.16
CA LEU A 101 11.26 -17.83 -28.93
C LEU A 101 9.82 -18.30 -29.20
N ALA A 102 9.21 -17.85 -30.29
CA ALA A 102 7.87 -18.30 -30.67
C ALA A 102 7.84 -19.78 -31.06
N GLU A 103 8.82 -20.25 -31.83
CA GLU A 103 8.94 -21.66 -32.22
C GLU A 103 9.13 -22.57 -31.01
N ARG A 104 9.89 -22.12 -30.01
CA ARG A 104 10.04 -22.82 -28.74
C ARG A 104 8.70 -22.99 -28.02
N GLU A 105 7.89 -21.93 -27.90
CA GLU A 105 6.56 -22.04 -27.28
C GLU A 105 5.58 -22.88 -28.11
N ILE A 106 5.64 -22.77 -29.45
CA ILE A 106 4.81 -23.59 -30.36
C ILE A 106 5.14 -25.07 -30.19
N SER A 107 6.42 -25.43 -30.01
CA SER A 107 6.83 -26.83 -29.77
C SER A 107 6.28 -27.39 -28.45
N ARG A 108 5.98 -26.53 -27.48
CA ARG A 108 5.38 -26.88 -26.17
C ARG A 108 3.86 -26.93 -26.20
N THR A 109 3.21 -26.65 -27.33
CA THR A 109 1.74 -26.66 -27.42
C THR A 109 1.08 -27.95 -26.93
N PRO A 110 1.62 -29.18 -27.14
CA PRO A 110 1.03 -30.39 -26.57
C PRO A 110 0.94 -30.37 -25.04
N GLU A 111 1.93 -29.80 -24.35
CA GLU A 111 1.97 -29.68 -22.89
C GLU A 111 0.84 -28.78 -22.37
N LEU A 112 0.39 -27.81 -23.18
CA LEU A 112 -0.60 -26.81 -22.80
C LEU A 112 -2.04 -27.22 -23.09
N MET A 113 -2.29 -28.38 -23.71
CA MET A 113 -3.66 -28.82 -24.08
C MET A 113 -4.60 -28.87 -22.87
N VAL A 114 -4.09 -29.28 -21.70
CA VAL A 114 -4.86 -29.29 -20.44
C VAL A 114 -5.30 -27.87 -20.04
N LEU A 115 -4.44 -26.86 -20.25
CA LEU A 115 -4.79 -25.46 -19.96
C LEU A 115 -5.76 -24.89 -20.99
N VAL A 116 -5.66 -25.31 -22.26
CA VAL A 116 -6.61 -24.94 -23.32
C VAL A 116 -8.00 -25.46 -22.99
N GLU A 117 -8.11 -26.73 -22.58
CA GLU A 117 -9.39 -27.34 -22.17
C GLU A 117 -10.00 -26.60 -20.98
N ARG A 118 -9.22 -26.36 -19.92
CA ARG A 118 -9.67 -25.56 -18.77
C ARG A 118 -10.13 -24.16 -19.16
N THR A 119 -9.41 -23.51 -20.08
CA THR A 119 -9.77 -22.16 -20.55
C THR A 119 -11.13 -22.17 -21.25
N LYS A 120 -11.41 -23.17 -22.09
CA LYS A 120 -12.72 -23.31 -22.74
C LYS A 120 -13.84 -23.59 -21.74
N LEU A 121 -13.60 -24.47 -20.76
CA LEU A 121 -14.58 -24.75 -19.71
C LEU A 121 -14.94 -23.49 -18.91
N VAL A 122 -13.94 -22.70 -18.50
CA VAL A 122 -14.18 -21.42 -17.82
C VAL A 122 -15.00 -20.46 -18.70
N GLU A 123 -14.77 -20.45 -20.01
CA GLU A 123 -15.56 -19.62 -20.95
C GLU A 123 -17.00 -20.08 -21.12
N GLU A 124 -17.27 -21.38 -21.02
CA GLU A 124 -18.62 -21.93 -21.03
C GLU A 124 -19.36 -21.56 -19.74
N GLU A 125 -18.74 -21.83 -18.59
CA GLU A 125 -19.28 -21.48 -17.26
C GLU A 125 -19.51 -19.97 -17.09
N THR A 126 -18.62 -19.13 -17.63
CA THR A 126 -18.79 -17.66 -17.55
C THR A 126 -19.93 -17.16 -18.43
N LYS A 127 -20.21 -17.80 -19.57
CA LYS A 127 -21.40 -17.50 -20.38
C LYS A 127 -22.68 -17.93 -19.67
N GLU A 128 -22.70 -19.12 -19.08
CA GLU A 128 -23.84 -19.60 -18.31
C GLU A 128 -24.11 -18.71 -17.09
N LEU A 129 -23.07 -18.33 -16.35
CA LEU A 129 -23.16 -17.36 -15.27
C LEU A 129 -23.78 -16.04 -15.73
N HIS A 130 -23.37 -15.53 -16.90
CA HIS A 130 -23.93 -14.28 -17.43
C HIS A 130 -25.44 -14.41 -17.73
N LEU A 131 -25.87 -15.54 -18.29
CA LEU A 131 -27.29 -15.82 -18.52
C LEU A 131 -28.07 -15.89 -17.20
N MET A 132 -27.55 -16.62 -16.20
CA MET A 132 -28.16 -16.71 -14.87
C MET A 132 -28.23 -15.35 -14.17
N MET A 133 -27.20 -14.50 -14.32
CA MET A 133 -27.21 -13.14 -13.76
C MET A 133 -28.31 -12.28 -14.40
N ASN A 134 -28.55 -12.42 -15.71
CA ASN A 134 -29.63 -11.72 -16.39
C ASN A 134 -31.01 -12.20 -15.90
N GLU A 135 -31.21 -13.52 -15.76
CA GLU A 135 -32.43 -14.09 -15.20
C GLU A 135 -32.66 -13.64 -13.75
N PHE A 136 -31.61 -13.63 -12.93
CA PHE A 136 -31.65 -13.15 -11.56
C PHE A 136 -32.11 -11.70 -11.49
N GLU A 137 -31.60 -10.83 -12.36
CA GLU A 137 -31.98 -9.42 -12.38
C GLU A 137 -33.44 -9.24 -12.80
N GLU A 138 -33.96 -10.03 -13.73
CA GLU A 138 -35.40 -10.02 -14.09
C GLU A 138 -36.28 -10.48 -12.93
N LEU A 139 -35.94 -11.58 -12.27
CA LEU A 139 -36.66 -12.05 -11.08
C LEU A 139 -36.60 -11.02 -9.95
N ARG A 140 -35.45 -10.37 -9.75
CA ARG A 140 -35.28 -9.31 -8.76
C ARG A 140 -36.20 -8.12 -9.02
N LYS A 141 -36.37 -7.71 -10.28
CA LYS A 141 -37.35 -6.67 -10.65
C LYS A 141 -38.76 -7.10 -10.25
N MET A 142 -39.16 -8.33 -10.57
CA MET A 142 -40.48 -8.87 -10.21
C MET A 142 -40.70 -8.90 -8.69
N VAL A 143 -39.69 -9.35 -7.93
CA VAL A 143 -39.72 -9.34 -6.46
C VAL A 143 -39.85 -7.91 -5.93
N ASN A 144 -39.11 -6.95 -6.50
CA ASN A 144 -39.22 -5.54 -6.10
C ASN A 144 -40.61 -4.96 -6.37
N THR A 145 -41.20 -5.28 -7.54
CA THR A 145 -42.59 -4.91 -7.85
C THR A 145 -43.57 -5.48 -6.82
N MET A 146 -43.43 -6.76 -6.47
CA MET A 146 -44.28 -7.38 -5.46
C MET A 146 -44.05 -6.79 -4.06
N ARG A 147 -42.80 -6.47 -3.71
CA ARG A 147 -42.43 -5.81 -2.45
C ARG A 147 -43.10 -4.44 -2.32
N ILE A 148 -43.13 -3.64 -3.39
CA ILE A 148 -43.83 -2.35 -3.42
C ILE A 148 -45.32 -2.56 -3.15
N LYS A 149 -45.97 -3.49 -3.88
CA LYS A 149 -47.39 -3.82 -3.68
C LYS A 149 -47.69 -4.28 -2.25
N ILE A 150 -46.83 -5.10 -1.66
CA ILE A 150 -46.96 -5.53 -0.26
C ILE A 150 -46.81 -4.34 0.68
N GLY A 151 -45.83 -3.46 0.43
CA GLY A 151 -45.62 -2.23 1.18
C GLY A 151 -46.85 -1.31 1.16
N GLU A 152 -47.46 -1.09 0.00
CA GLU A 152 -48.70 -0.33 -0.15
C GLU A 152 -49.85 -0.92 0.67
N LYS A 153 -50.03 -2.25 0.61
CA LYS A 153 -51.06 -2.94 1.41
C LYS A 153 -50.79 -2.83 2.90
N ASN A 154 -49.54 -3.00 3.33
CA ASN A 154 -49.15 -2.86 4.74
C ASN A 154 -49.36 -1.43 5.24
N MET A 155 -48.99 -0.41 4.45
CA MET A 155 -49.26 0.99 4.78
C MET A 155 -50.75 1.26 4.89
N ARG A 156 -51.57 0.70 3.99
CA ARG A 156 -53.03 0.80 4.10
C ARG A 156 -53.54 0.14 5.38
N ILE A 157 -53.07 -1.05 5.73
CA ILE A 157 -53.42 -1.75 6.98
C ILE A 157 -53.00 -0.92 8.19
N PHE A 158 -51.80 -0.33 8.17
CA PHE A 158 -51.30 0.55 9.23
C PHE A 158 -52.18 1.79 9.40
N ARG A 159 -52.53 2.48 8.30
CA ARG A 159 -53.46 3.62 8.32
C ARG A 159 -54.82 3.23 8.89
N ILE A 160 -55.36 2.06 8.50
CA ILE A 160 -56.62 1.54 9.07
C ILE A 160 -56.46 1.26 10.56
N ARG A 161 -55.40 0.58 10.98
CA ARG A 161 -55.12 0.26 12.39
C ARG A 161 -54.97 1.50 13.27
N ASN A 162 -54.41 2.57 12.71
CA ASN A 162 -54.19 3.83 13.41
C ASN A 162 -55.37 4.83 13.29
N GLY A 163 -56.46 4.44 12.62
CA GLY A 163 -57.65 5.28 12.49
C GLY A 163 -57.52 6.42 11.48
N GLU A 164 -56.48 6.46 10.65
CA GLU A 164 -56.26 7.48 9.61
C GLU A 164 -57.09 7.25 8.35
N HIS A 165 -57.84 6.14 8.29
CA HIS A 165 -58.85 5.89 7.25
C HIS A 165 -60.19 6.59 7.57
N ALA A 166 -60.26 7.36 8.65
CA ALA A 166 -61.47 8.01 9.13
C ALA A 166 -61.56 9.45 8.65
N GLU A 167 -62.14 9.68 7.48
CA GLU A 167 -62.63 11.03 7.13
C GLU A 167 -63.91 11.41 7.92
N LYS A 168 -64.46 10.54 8.79
CA LYS A 168 -65.63 10.85 9.65
C LYS A 168 -65.72 9.97 10.92
N ASP A 169 -64.69 9.92 11.77
CA ASP A 169 -64.86 9.39 13.14
C ASP A 169 -64.90 10.54 14.15
N GLU A 170 -66.10 11.07 14.38
CA GLU A 170 -66.39 11.71 15.66
C GLU A 170 -66.13 10.66 16.75
N ARG A 171 -65.13 10.88 17.62
CA ARG A 171 -64.68 9.91 18.64
C ARG A 171 -65.88 9.28 19.36
N LYS A 172 -66.23 8.04 19.02
CA LYS A 172 -67.30 7.29 19.68
C LYS A 172 -66.92 7.11 21.15
N LYS A 173 -67.66 7.76 22.06
CA LYS A 173 -67.48 7.58 23.51
C LYS A 173 -68.00 6.20 23.91
N PHE A 174 -67.10 5.30 24.31
CA PHE A 174 -67.45 4.00 24.88
C PHE A 174 -67.77 4.18 26.37
N ILE A 175 -68.89 3.61 26.82
CA ILE A 175 -69.44 3.87 28.16
C ILE A 175 -68.89 2.87 29.20
N MET A 176 -68.90 1.57 28.90
CA MET A 176 -68.48 0.51 29.84
C MET A 176 -68.21 -0.83 29.12
N PRO A 177 -67.51 -1.80 29.73
CA PRO A 177 -67.37 -3.15 29.19
C PRO A 177 -68.74 -3.87 29.09
N CYS A 178 -68.85 -4.78 28.12
CA CYS A 178 -70.05 -5.56 27.89
C CYS A 178 -70.22 -6.63 28.99
N PRO A 179 -71.40 -6.77 29.61
CA PRO A 179 -71.68 -7.78 30.63
C PRO A 179 -72.08 -9.15 30.05
N GLY A 180 -72.02 -9.35 28.73
CA GLY A 180 -72.36 -10.63 28.10
C GLY A 180 -71.33 -11.72 28.38
N ASP A 181 -71.81 -12.96 28.54
CA ASP A 181 -70.94 -14.11 28.81
C ASP A 181 -69.85 -14.25 27.73
N ASP A 182 -68.61 -14.32 28.21
CA ASP A 182 -67.38 -14.42 27.40
C ASP A 182 -67.17 -13.32 26.34
N CYS A 183 -67.85 -12.18 26.48
CA CYS A 183 -67.67 -11.03 25.59
C CYS A 183 -66.68 -10.02 26.16
N LYS A 184 -65.59 -9.75 25.43
CA LYS A 184 -64.57 -8.75 25.79
C LYS A 184 -64.80 -7.37 25.17
N GLY A 185 -66.04 -7.10 24.76
CA GLY A 185 -66.40 -5.88 24.02
C GLY A 185 -66.73 -4.70 24.93
N TYR A 186 -66.89 -3.52 24.32
CA TYR A 186 -67.34 -2.31 25.01
C TYR A 186 -68.66 -1.81 24.42
N LEU A 187 -69.47 -1.21 25.28
CA LEU A 187 -70.74 -0.62 24.92
C LEU A 187 -70.54 0.78 24.33
N SER A 188 -71.21 1.04 23.20
CA SER A 188 -71.31 2.38 22.60
C SER A 188 -72.21 3.31 23.42
N SER A 189 -72.34 4.59 23.01
CA SER A 189 -73.23 5.58 23.66
C SER A 189 -74.70 5.14 23.77
N HIS A 190 -75.12 4.20 22.93
CA HIS A 190 -76.47 3.63 22.91
C HIS A 190 -76.59 2.33 23.71
N TYR A 191 -75.59 2.02 24.55
CA TYR A 191 -75.51 0.78 25.35
C TYR A 191 -75.59 -0.51 24.51
N LYS A 192 -75.06 -0.47 23.27
CA LYS A 192 -74.91 -1.62 22.38
C LYS A 192 -73.45 -2.04 22.32
N CYS A 193 -73.16 -3.33 22.53
CA CYS A 193 -71.82 -3.89 22.32
C CYS A 193 -71.50 -4.00 20.83
N GLU A 194 -70.36 -3.46 20.39
CA GLU A 194 -69.96 -3.59 18.98
C GLU A 194 -69.37 -4.96 18.63
N LEU A 195 -68.94 -5.78 19.61
CA LEU A 195 -68.43 -7.15 19.37
C LEU A 195 -69.56 -8.17 19.27
N CYS A 196 -70.30 -8.42 20.35
CA CYS A 196 -71.37 -9.42 20.38
C CYS A 196 -72.73 -8.89 19.91
N LYS A 197 -72.83 -7.59 19.60
CA LYS A 197 -74.06 -6.91 19.11
C LYS A 197 -75.25 -6.91 20.09
N LEU A 198 -75.08 -7.36 21.33
CA LEU A 198 -76.10 -7.30 22.37
C LEU A 198 -76.32 -5.86 22.88
N TYR A 199 -77.57 -5.56 23.23
CA TYR A 199 -77.98 -4.34 23.92
C TYR A 199 -78.06 -4.59 25.42
N VAL A 200 -77.68 -3.57 26.19
CA VAL A 200 -77.68 -3.57 27.65
C VAL A 200 -78.56 -2.42 28.14
N CYS A 201 -79.31 -2.65 29.21
CA CYS A 201 -80.12 -1.61 29.84
C CYS A 201 -79.22 -0.54 30.49
N PRO A 202 -79.38 0.76 30.19
CA PRO A 202 -78.59 1.84 30.79
C PRO A 202 -78.82 2.03 32.29
N ASP A 203 -79.99 1.62 32.77
CA ASP A 203 -80.45 1.91 34.13
C ASP A 203 -80.08 0.78 35.09
N CYS A 204 -80.23 -0.49 34.68
CA CYS A 204 -79.95 -1.67 35.52
C CYS A 204 -78.75 -2.52 35.08
N PHE A 205 -78.16 -2.25 33.90
CA PHE A 205 -77.04 -2.98 33.30
C PHE A 205 -77.29 -4.46 32.93
N GLU A 206 -78.54 -4.91 32.88
CA GLU A 206 -78.89 -6.25 32.39
C GLU A 206 -78.92 -6.33 30.86
N LEU A 207 -78.71 -7.54 30.33
CA LEU A 207 -78.75 -7.83 28.90
C LEU A 207 -80.19 -7.81 28.38
N ILE A 208 -80.45 -7.03 27.33
CA ILE A 208 -81.76 -6.94 26.66
C ILE A 208 -81.86 -7.92 25.49
N GLY A 209 -80.73 -8.26 24.86
CA GLY A 209 -80.67 -9.15 23.68
C GLY A 209 -80.18 -8.43 22.41
N HIS A 210 -80.40 -9.01 21.23
CA HIS A 210 -79.89 -8.46 19.95
C HIS A 210 -80.75 -7.34 19.35
N ASN A 211 -82.03 -7.24 19.71
CA ASN A 211 -82.94 -6.17 19.28
C ASN A 211 -83.51 -5.44 20.50
N LYS A 212 -83.53 -4.10 20.45
CA LYS A 212 -83.98 -3.24 21.55
C LYS A 212 -85.51 -3.12 21.63
N GLU A 213 -86.21 -3.35 20.52
CA GLU A 213 -87.65 -3.10 20.36
C GLU A 213 -88.51 -4.35 20.56
N ASP A 214 -87.95 -5.55 20.39
CA ASP A 214 -88.68 -6.83 20.49
C ASP A 214 -88.68 -7.44 21.91
N ALA A 215 -87.93 -6.85 22.86
CA ALA A 215 -87.81 -7.35 24.23
C ALA A 215 -88.48 -6.41 25.23
N ALA A 216 -89.59 -6.84 25.84
CA ALA A 216 -90.25 -6.13 26.94
C ALA A 216 -89.41 -6.22 28.24
N HIS A 217 -88.29 -5.50 28.29
CA HIS A 217 -87.41 -5.46 29.46
C HIS A 217 -87.99 -4.53 30.54
N VAL A 218 -88.23 -5.07 31.74
CA VAL A 218 -88.67 -4.32 32.93
C VAL A 218 -87.61 -4.46 34.02
N CYS A 219 -87.05 -3.34 34.48
CA CYS A 219 -85.99 -3.33 35.49
C CYS A 219 -86.54 -3.75 36.87
N LYS A 220 -85.83 -4.65 37.55
CA LYS A 220 -86.08 -4.96 38.97
C LYS A 220 -85.45 -3.88 39.86
N GLU A 221 -86.11 -3.56 40.97
CA GLU A 221 -85.70 -2.48 41.88
C GLU A 221 -84.32 -2.72 42.52
N ASP A 222 -83.98 -3.97 42.83
CA ASP A 222 -82.69 -4.34 43.44
C ASP A 222 -81.49 -4.12 42.51
N ASN A 223 -81.69 -4.31 41.21
CA ASN A 223 -80.65 -4.09 40.19
C ASN A 223 -80.36 -2.61 39.99
N LEU A 224 -81.39 -1.75 40.13
CA LEU A 224 -81.23 -0.30 40.06
C LEU A 224 -80.40 0.22 41.24
N LYS A 225 -80.68 -0.24 42.46
CA LYS A 225 -79.92 0.14 43.68
C LYS A 225 -78.46 -0.32 43.60
N SER A 226 -78.22 -1.53 43.08
CA SER A 226 -76.87 -2.08 42.91
C SER A 226 -76.06 -1.30 41.86
N ALA A 227 -76.68 -0.96 40.72
CA ALA A 227 -76.05 -0.15 39.68
C ALA A 227 -75.72 1.26 40.17
N GLU A 228 -76.56 1.86 41.03
CA GLU A 228 -76.32 3.17 41.63
C GLU A 228 -75.12 3.18 42.59
N MET A 229 -74.97 2.15 43.43
CA MET A 229 -73.82 2.02 44.34
C MET A 229 -72.49 1.88 43.58
N ILE A 230 -72.43 1.05 42.54
CA ILE A 230 -71.24 0.88 41.69
C ILE A 230 -70.87 2.20 40.99
N LYS A 231 -71.88 2.98 40.56
CA LYS A 231 -71.68 4.31 39.95
C LYS A 231 -71.02 5.28 40.92
N LYS A 232 -71.32 5.20 42.22
CA LYS A 232 -70.80 6.11 43.25
C LYS A 232 -69.37 5.80 43.70
N GLU A 233 -68.99 4.52 43.81
CA GLU A 233 -67.72 4.11 44.43
C GLU A 233 -66.55 3.90 43.47
N THR A 234 -66.80 3.82 42.16
CA THR A 234 -65.77 3.50 41.16
C THR A 234 -65.63 4.57 40.09
N LYS A 235 -64.43 4.71 39.52
CA LYS A 235 -64.17 5.58 38.37
C LYS A 235 -63.67 4.77 37.17
N GLY A 236 -64.18 5.08 35.98
CA GLY A 236 -63.72 4.47 34.75
C GLY A 236 -62.31 4.92 34.37
N CYS A 237 -61.46 4.00 33.92
CA CYS A 237 -60.18 4.34 33.29
C CYS A 237 -60.41 5.24 32.07
N PRO A 238 -59.67 6.36 31.93
CA PRO A 238 -59.90 7.32 30.85
C PRO A 238 -59.57 6.80 29.44
N LYS A 239 -58.77 5.72 29.34
CA LYS A 239 -58.44 5.09 28.04
C LYS A 239 -59.37 3.95 27.67
N CYS A 240 -59.78 3.12 28.64
CA CYS A 240 -60.48 1.86 28.35
C CYS A 240 -61.82 1.70 29.09
N GLY A 241 -62.28 2.67 29.89
CA GLY A 241 -63.60 2.64 30.53
C GLY A 241 -63.79 1.60 31.66
N VAL A 242 -62.81 0.73 31.91
CA VAL A 242 -62.85 -0.25 33.02
C VAL A 242 -62.97 0.50 34.35
N ARG A 243 -63.98 0.14 35.16
CA ARG A 243 -64.18 0.70 36.49
C ARG A 243 -63.08 0.21 37.42
N ILE A 244 -62.26 1.14 37.88
CA ILE A 244 -61.19 0.91 38.84
C ILE A 244 -61.71 1.42 40.20
N PHE A 245 -61.32 0.75 41.28
CA PHE A 245 -61.56 1.19 42.65
C PHE A 245 -60.23 1.62 43.27
N LYS A 246 -60.22 2.66 44.12
CA LYS A 246 -59.01 3.19 44.77
C LYS A 246 -59.11 2.99 46.28
N ILE A 247 -58.20 2.19 46.85
CA ILE A 247 -58.22 1.82 48.28
C ILE A 247 -57.50 2.86 49.17
N SER A 248 -56.50 3.58 48.65
CA SER A 248 -55.89 4.83 49.20
C SER A 248 -54.55 5.06 48.47
N GLY A 249 -53.91 6.22 48.63
CA GLY A 249 -52.56 6.48 48.09
C GLY A 249 -52.47 7.48 46.93
N CYS A 250 -51.35 7.43 46.20
CA CYS A 250 -50.94 8.42 45.18
C CYS A 250 -51.98 8.58 44.06
N ASP A 251 -51.94 9.72 43.37
CA ASP A 251 -52.84 10.05 42.26
C ASP A 251 -52.50 9.30 40.95
N GLN A 252 -51.24 8.86 40.76
CA GLN A 252 -50.80 8.15 39.56
C GLN A 252 -51.21 6.67 39.60
N MET A 253 -52.19 6.31 38.80
CA MET A 253 -52.67 4.95 38.61
C MET A 253 -52.03 4.33 37.37
N TRP A 254 -51.73 3.02 37.41
CA TRP A 254 -51.35 2.23 36.24
C TRP A 254 -52.44 1.21 35.96
N CYS A 255 -53.05 1.28 34.79
CA CYS A 255 -53.99 0.26 34.37
C CYS A 255 -53.22 -1.01 34.02
N THR A 256 -53.39 -2.08 34.78
CA THR A 256 -52.77 -3.38 34.53
C THR A 256 -53.30 -4.04 33.27
N GLU A 257 -54.48 -3.67 32.79
CA GLU A 257 -55.05 -4.21 31.55
C GLU A 257 -54.41 -3.53 30.32
N CYS A 258 -54.53 -2.20 30.22
CA CYS A 258 -54.09 -1.48 29.02
C CYS A 258 -52.70 -0.84 29.13
N LYS A 259 -51.99 -1.09 30.23
CA LYS A 259 -50.60 -0.67 30.51
C LYS A 259 -50.39 0.83 30.30
N VAL A 260 -51.30 1.64 30.86
CA VAL A 260 -51.26 3.10 30.79
C VAL A 260 -51.28 3.72 32.19
N ALA A 261 -50.42 4.71 32.38
CA ALA A 261 -50.41 5.58 33.56
C ALA A 261 -51.41 6.74 33.40
N PHE A 262 -52.20 7.07 34.42
CA PHE A 262 -53.13 8.21 34.42
C PHE A 262 -53.40 8.76 35.84
N SER A 263 -53.92 9.99 35.93
CA SER A 263 -54.32 10.65 37.20
C SER A 263 -55.73 10.25 37.65
N TRP A 264 -55.90 9.84 38.91
CA TRP A 264 -57.20 9.43 39.48
C TRP A 264 -58.18 10.59 39.70
N ASN A 265 -57.66 11.75 40.10
CA ASN A 265 -58.48 12.94 40.36
C ASN A 265 -58.94 13.61 39.07
N THR A 266 -58.08 13.66 38.05
CA THR A 266 -58.35 14.42 36.81
C THR A 266 -58.67 13.57 35.59
N GLY A 267 -58.36 12.27 35.61
CA GLY A 267 -58.55 11.38 34.46
C GLY A 267 -57.59 11.63 33.29
N LYS A 268 -56.55 12.43 33.45
CA LYS A 268 -55.55 12.69 32.38
C LYS A 268 -54.50 11.58 32.30
N ILE A 269 -54.19 11.12 31.09
CA ILE A 269 -53.14 10.12 30.81
C ILE A 269 -51.76 10.77 30.96
N VAL A 270 -50.83 10.08 31.64
CA VAL A 270 -49.44 10.50 31.80
C VAL A 270 -48.64 10.00 30.59
N VAL A 271 -48.17 10.92 29.75
CA VAL A 271 -47.48 10.62 28.48
C VAL A 271 -45.98 10.86 28.58
N ASP A 272 -45.57 11.87 29.34
CA ASP A 272 -44.17 12.23 29.59
C ASP A 272 -43.92 12.34 31.09
N GLY A 273 -43.02 11.51 31.61
CA GLY A 273 -42.67 11.47 33.03
C GLY A 273 -42.23 10.08 33.47
N ALA A 274 -41.39 10.03 34.51
CA ALA A 274 -41.00 8.76 35.10
C ALA A 274 -42.24 8.06 35.70
N ILE A 275 -42.49 6.82 35.26
CA ILE A 275 -43.59 6.00 35.76
C ILE A 275 -43.11 5.36 37.04
N HIS A 276 -43.73 5.74 38.15
CA HIS A 276 -43.38 5.28 39.49
C HIS A 276 -44.40 4.28 40.02
N ASN A 277 -45.03 3.53 39.11
CA ASN A 277 -45.90 2.43 39.47
C ASN A 277 -45.09 1.11 39.51
N PRO A 278 -45.11 0.35 40.62
CA PRO A 278 -44.31 -0.88 40.79
C PRO A 278 -44.49 -1.92 39.67
N HIS A 279 -45.66 -1.97 39.03
CA HIS A 279 -45.93 -2.94 37.95
C HIS A 279 -45.18 -2.65 36.63
N PHE A 280 -44.49 -1.51 36.50
CA PHE A 280 -43.75 -1.13 35.29
C PHE A 280 -42.33 -1.74 35.22
N TYR A 281 -41.55 -1.71 36.30
CA TYR A 281 -40.12 -2.08 36.29
C TYR A 281 -39.87 -3.58 36.11
N GLN A 282 -40.81 -4.42 36.54
CA GLN A 282 -40.72 -5.87 36.41
C GLN A 282 -40.63 -6.35 34.94
N TYR A 283 -41.05 -5.53 33.99
CA TYR A 283 -41.06 -5.87 32.57
C TYR A 283 -39.69 -5.73 31.86
N MET A 284 -38.80 -4.85 32.32
CA MET A 284 -37.59 -4.48 31.57
C MET A 284 -36.37 -5.39 31.76
N GLN A 285 -36.27 -6.10 32.88
CA GLN A 285 -35.05 -6.85 33.25
C GLN A 285 -34.80 -8.11 32.40
N ASN A 286 -35.78 -8.57 31.62
CA ASN A 286 -35.73 -9.88 30.97
C ASN A 286 -34.97 -9.93 29.62
N ASN A 287 -34.33 -8.86 29.11
CA ASN A 287 -34.10 -8.72 27.65
C ASN A 287 -32.68 -8.50 27.02
N ASN A 288 -31.50 -8.38 27.66
CA ASN A 288 -30.21 -8.19 26.89
C ASN A 288 -28.87 -8.53 27.60
N ALA A 289 -28.16 -9.62 27.21
CA ALA A 289 -26.92 -10.13 27.84
C ALA A 289 -25.65 -10.02 26.93
N GLY A 290 -24.67 -9.15 27.24
CA GLY A 290 -23.59 -8.71 26.30
C GLY A 290 -22.19 -9.37 26.31
N VAL A 291 -21.38 -9.02 25.27
CA VAL A 291 -19.90 -9.01 25.06
C VAL A 291 -19.35 -9.83 23.85
N ALA A 292 -18.32 -9.29 23.14
CA ALA A 292 -17.66 -9.81 21.91
C ALA A 292 -16.09 -9.79 21.95
N PRO A 293 -15.32 -10.54 21.10
CA PRO A 293 -13.85 -10.68 21.21
C PRO A 293 -12.99 -10.04 20.07
N ARG A 294 -11.65 -10.03 20.24
CA ARG A 294 -10.61 -9.30 19.44
C ARG A 294 -9.76 -10.16 18.46
N ASN A 295 -8.97 -9.46 17.61
CA ASN A 295 -8.32 -9.88 16.35
C ASN A 295 -6.78 -10.12 16.37
N PRO A 296 -6.21 -10.75 15.31
CA PRO A 296 -4.81 -11.23 15.19
C PRO A 296 -3.91 -10.39 14.24
N GLY A 297 -2.60 -10.32 14.52
CA GLY A 297 -1.62 -9.70 13.60
C GLY A 297 -0.22 -9.43 14.19
N ASP A 298 0.53 -10.48 14.55
CA ASP A 298 1.89 -10.36 15.08
C ASP A 298 2.93 -11.00 14.14
N VAL A 299 4.12 -10.39 13.96
CA VAL A 299 5.17 -10.85 13.02
C VAL A 299 6.58 -10.64 13.60
N LEU A 300 7.51 -11.56 13.27
CA LEU A 300 8.91 -11.59 13.75
C LEU A 300 10.01 -11.53 12.64
N CYS A 301 11.13 -10.92 13.04
CA CYS A 301 12.56 -11.00 12.63
C CYS A 301 13.18 -10.02 11.58
N GLY A 302 14.48 -9.71 11.78
CA GLY A 302 15.07 -8.35 11.78
C GLY A 302 15.68 -7.79 10.48
N GLY A 303 14.83 -7.20 9.65
CA GLY A 303 15.21 -6.41 8.47
C GLY A 303 15.89 -5.07 8.80
N LEU A 304 15.78 -4.12 7.86
CA LEU A 304 16.30 -2.75 8.03
C LEU A 304 15.95 -2.20 9.41
N LEU A 305 16.92 -1.50 10.01
CA LEU A 305 16.79 -0.86 11.31
C LEU A 305 15.39 -0.25 11.49
N SER A 306 14.68 -0.63 12.54
CA SER A 306 13.32 -0.11 12.75
C SER A 306 13.35 1.41 12.92
N ILE A 307 12.25 2.08 12.56
CA ILE A 307 12.14 3.53 12.74
C ILE A 307 12.36 3.96 14.20
N HIS A 308 12.05 3.06 15.16
CA HIS A 308 12.31 3.28 16.58
C HIS A 308 13.81 3.37 16.87
N ASN A 309 14.61 2.44 16.37
CA ASN A 309 16.05 2.46 16.59
C ASN A 309 16.74 3.59 15.79
N LEU A 310 16.20 3.99 14.64
CA LEU A 310 16.65 5.20 13.95
C LEU A 310 16.43 6.45 14.82
N LYS A 311 15.24 6.57 15.45
CA LYS A 311 14.94 7.67 16.36
C LYS A 311 15.87 7.69 17.58
N PHE A 312 16.35 6.55 18.04
CA PHE A 312 17.36 6.47 19.11
C PHE A 312 18.65 7.18 18.70
N ILE A 313 19.17 6.92 17.49
CA ILE A 313 20.36 7.60 16.95
C ILE A 313 20.10 9.12 16.83
N GLN A 314 18.93 9.51 16.30
CA GLN A 314 18.55 10.91 16.16
C GLN A 314 18.47 11.64 17.51
N ALA A 315 17.98 10.97 18.56
CA ALA A 315 17.90 11.54 19.91
C ALA A 315 19.29 11.83 20.50
N HIS A 316 20.31 11.01 20.20
CA HIS A 316 21.70 11.31 20.58
C HIS A 316 22.21 12.60 19.94
N LEU A 317 21.89 12.82 18.66
CA LEU A 317 22.26 14.05 17.94
C LEU A 317 21.52 15.28 18.48
N THR A 318 20.24 15.15 18.83
CA THR A 318 19.47 16.25 19.44
C THR A 318 20.04 16.64 20.81
N LYS A 319 20.41 15.67 21.64
CA LYS A 319 21.03 15.92 22.96
C LYS A 319 22.44 16.50 22.84
N ALA A 320 23.17 16.19 21.77
CA ALA A 320 24.50 16.75 21.51
C ALA A 320 24.48 18.28 21.31
N SER A 321 23.36 18.85 20.86
CA SER A 321 23.26 20.28 20.57
C SER A 321 23.56 21.15 21.80
N SER A 322 23.08 20.81 22.99
CA SER A 322 23.31 21.61 24.20
C SER A 322 24.77 21.57 24.66
N VAL A 323 25.43 20.42 24.52
CA VAL A 323 26.85 20.25 24.87
C VAL A 323 27.75 21.04 23.92
N VAL A 324 27.43 21.00 22.62
CA VAL A 324 28.19 21.75 21.60
C VAL A 324 28.06 23.25 21.81
N SER A 325 26.86 23.76 22.12
CA SER A 325 26.69 25.19 22.41
C SER A 325 27.56 25.68 23.56
N ALA A 326 27.80 24.84 24.57
CA ALA A 326 28.69 25.16 25.69
C ALA A 326 30.19 25.06 25.35
N ASN A 327 30.58 24.33 24.30
CA ASN A 327 31.97 24.02 23.96
C ASN A 327 32.29 24.32 22.47
N MET A 328 31.71 25.41 21.95
CA MET A 328 31.72 25.70 20.50
C MET A 328 33.13 25.82 19.90
N GLY A 329 34.09 26.36 20.64
CA GLY A 329 35.48 26.51 20.17
C GLY A 329 36.19 25.17 19.96
N GLU A 330 36.13 24.27 20.94
CA GLU A 330 36.69 22.91 20.84
C GLU A 330 35.99 22.13 19.72
N PHE A 331 34.66 22.22 19.66
CA PHE A 331 33.87 21.55 18.65
C PHE A 331 34.24 21.98 17.22
N ALA A 332 34.30 23.30 16.96
CA ALA A 332 34.67 23.84 15.66
C ALA A 332 36.08 23.38 15.23
N GLY A 333 37.06 23.44 16.15
CA GLY A 333 38.43 22.99 15.88
C GLY A 333 38.51 21.51 15.48
N LEU A 334 37.78 20.64 16.20
CA LEU A 334 37.75 19.20 15.91
C LEU A 334 37.05 18.87 14.59
N LEU A 335 36.00 19.61 14.21
CA LEU A 335 35.33 19.42 12.92
C LEU A 335 36.27 19.71 11.74
N ILE A 336 37.03 20.82 11.80
CA ILE A 336 37.95 21.21 10.72
C ILE A 336 39.17 20.26 10.67
N SER A 337 39.61 19.78 11.83
CA SER A 337 40.73 18.83 11.93
C SER A 337 40.42 17.48 11.25
N ASN A 338 39.14 17.10 11.15
CA ASN A 338 38.74 15.89 10.44
C ASN A 338 38.46 16.19 8.95
N ALA A 339 39.33 15.71 8.05
CA ALA A 339 39.22 15.98 6.61
C ALA A 339 37.88 15.56 6.00
N VAL A 340 37.28 14.45 6.45
CA VAL A 340 36.01 13.95 5.91
C VAL A 340 34.86 14.87 6.32
N ILE A 341 34.82 15.27 7.59
CA ILE A 341 33.79 16.18 8.09
C ILE A 341 33.98 17.58 7.49
N LYS A 342 35.21 18.09 7.45
CA LYS A 342 35.55 19.38 6.83
C LYS A 342 35.06 19.45 5.38
N ASN A 343 35.38 18.45 4.57
CA ASN A 343 34.94 18.39 3.18
C ASN A 343 33.42 18.34 3.05
N PHE A 344 32.74 17.61 3.94
CA PHE A 344 31.28 17.60 3.98
C PHE A 344 30.71 18.99 4.30
N ILE A 345 31.25 19.68 5.31
CA ILE A 345 30.81 21.00 5.74
C ILE A 345 31.04 22.06 4.64
N GLN A 346 32.20 22.04 3.99
CA GLN A 346 32.53 22.94 2.87
C GLN A 346 31.49 22.88 1.73
N ASN A 347 30.85 21.72 1.54
CA ASN A 347 29.89 21.48 0.46
C ASN A 347 28.42 21.62 0.89
N LEU A 348 28.14 22.11 2.12
CA LEU A 348 26.76 22.29 2.58
C LEU A 348 26.06 23.43 1.82
N LYS A 349 24.89 23.12 1.27
CA LYS A 349 23.91 24.09 0.74
C LYS A 349 22.85 24.36 1.81
N THR A 350 22.65 25.63 2.18
CA THR A 350 21.53 26.05 3.05
C THR A 350 20.56 26.95 2.26
N LYS A 351 19.28 27.01 2.65
CA LYS A 351 18.33 28.03 2.19
C LYS A 351 17.99 28.93 3.40
N PRO A 352 17.95 30.27 3.25
CA PRO A 352 17.98 31.03 2.00
C PRO A 352 19.39 31.40 1.51
N THR A 353 20.43 31.19 2.30
CA THR A 353 21.82 31.49 1.93
C THR A 353 22.46 30.26 1.27
N ARG A 354 22.60 30.26 -0.06
CA ARG A 354 23.51 29.37 -0.84
C ARG A 354 25.00 29.56 -0.46
N LYS A 355 25.30 29.95 0.77
CA LYS A 355 26.57 30.42 1.27
C LYS A 355 26.75 29.86 2.67
N TYR A 356 27.27 28.64 2.80
CA TYR A 356 27.86 28.28 4.09
C TYR A 356 29.35 28.56 4.12
N VAL A 357 30.06 28.45 2.98
CA VAL A 357 31.48 28.79 2.98
C VAL A 357 31.91 29.15 1.55
N ASP A 358 31.80 30.42 1.17
CA ASP A 358 32.53 30.94 -0.02
C ASP A 358 34.05 31.04 0.26
N PHE A 359 34.48 30.77 1.49
CA PHE A 359 35.87 30.78 1.94
C PHE A 359 36.42 29.36 2.17
N ASN A 360 37.74 29.21 2.22
CA ASN A 360 38.38 27.91 2.45
C ASN A 360 38.43 27.60 3.95
N LEU A 361 37.82 26.50 4.37
CA LEU A 361 37.87 26.02 5.76
C LEU A 361 39.29 25.69 6.25
N ASP A 362 40.24 25.44 5.34
CA ASP A 362 41.65 25.21 5.72
C ASP A 362 42.27 26.43 6.42
N ASP A 363 41.89 27.63 6.00
CA ASP A 363 42.46 28.89 6.50
C ASP A 363 41.93 29.25 7.90
N ALA A 364 40.79 28.67 8.30
CA ALA A 364 40.12 28.97 9.56
C ALA A 364 40.88 28.46 10.80
N LEU A 365 41.71 27.42 10.68
CA LEU A 365 42.56 26.98 11.80
C LEU A 365 43.67 28.01 12.14
N THR A 366 44.06 28.81 11.15
CA THR A 366 45.16 29.79 11.27
C THR A 366 44.69 31.23 11.37
N ASN A 367 43.38 31.49 11.21
CA ASN A 367 42.82 32.84 11.18
C ASN A 367 41.63 32.96 12.15
N VAL A 368 41.81 33.77 13.20
CA VAL A 368 40.83 33.97 14.27
C VAL A 368 39.50 34.54 13.75
N VAL A 369 39.54 35.46 12.78
CA VAL A 369 38.34 36.08 12.20
C VAL A 369 37.51 35.05 11.44
N LEU A 370 38.17 34.24 10.59
CA LEU A 370 37.51 33.16 9.85
C LEU A 370 36.95 32.08 10.79
N MET A 371 37.65 31.78 11.89
CA MET A 371 37.18 30.83 12.89
C MET A 371 35.94 31.33 13.63
N ASP A 372 35.85 32.63 13.93
CA ASP A 372 34.67 33.22 14.57
C ASP A 372 33.48 33.31 13.61
N GLU A 373 33.71 33.62 12.33
CA GLU A 373 32.69 33.48 11.29
C GLU A 373 32.19 32.05 11.19
N PHE A 374 33.08 31.05 11.19
CA PHE A 374 32.71 29.64 11.14
C PHE A 374 31.89 29.19 12.36
N LYS A 375 32.24 29.64 13.58
CA LYS A 375 31.45 29.37 14.80
C LYS A 375 30.06 30.01 14.72
N TYR A 376 29.98 31.26 14.27
CA TYR A 376 28.70 31.96 14.09
C TYR A 376 27.81 31.17 13.13
N ILE A 377 28.38 30.75 12.01
CA ILE A 377 27.79 29.86 11.02
C ILE A 377 27.29 28.57 11.72
N LEU A 378 28.13 27.76 12.36
CA LEU A 378 27.68 26.56 13.10
C LEU A 378 26.55 26.80 14.12
N SER A 379 26.43 28.02 14.69
CA SER A 379 25.32 28.39 15.58
C SER A 379 24.00 28.66 14.86
N GLN A 380 24.03 29.12 13.61
CA GLN A 380 22.85 29.45 12.80
C GLN A 380 22.29 28.24 12.04
N THR A 381 23.15 27.31 11.61
CA THR A 381 22.72 26.07 10.95
C THR A 381 22.94 24.88 11.87
N SER A 382 21.85 24.20 12.22
CA SER A 382 21.95 22.94 12.93
C SER A 382 22.48 21.86 11.98
N ILE A 383 23.79 21.63 11.99
CA ILE A 383 24.44 20.49 11.34
C ILE A 383 23.73 19.18 11.72
N PHE A 384 23.26 19.08 12.96
CA PHE A 384 22.46 17.95 13.46
C PHE A 384 21.12 17.79 12.73
N ALA A 385 20.42 18.89 12.40
CA ALA A 385 19.20 18.82 11.61
C ALA A 385 19.46 18.32 10.19
N ILE A 386 20.57 18.74 9.57
CA ILE A 386 20.98 18.25 8.24
C ILE A 386 21.29 16.75 8.30
N LEU A 387 22.11 16.31 9.27
CA LEU A 387 22.45 14.90 9.45
C LEU A 387 21.22 14.04 9.74
N ASN A 388 20.28 14.53 10.56
CA ASN A 388 19.00 13.86 10.81
C ASN A 388 18.18 13.69 9.52
N ASN A 389 18.15 14.71 8.67
CA ASN A 389 17.43 14.66 7.40
C ASN A 389 18.08 13.66 6.43
N ILE A 390 19.42 13.66 6.34
CA ILE A 390 20.18 12.69 5.55
C ILE A 390 19.87 11.26 6.00
N LEU A 391 19.97 10.98 7.31
CA LEU A 391 19.71 9.65 7.87
C LEU A 391 18.28 9.19 7.58
N LEU A 392 17.29 10.07 7.78
CA LEU A 392 15.89 9.75 7.54
C LEU A 392 15.61 9.47 6.06
N ASN A 393 16.09 10.33 5.16
CA ASN A 393 15.87 10.17 3.72
C ASN A 393 16.60 8.95 3.18
N LEU A 394 17.80 8.68 3.68
CA LEU A 394 18.58 7.52 3.30
C LEU A 394 17.92 6.21 3.78
N HIS A 395 17.45 6.18 5.03
CA HIS A 395 16.69 5.05 5.56
C HIS A 395 15.43 4.79 4.71
N ARG A 396 14.68 5.84 4.39
CA ARG A 396 13.49 5.76 3.55
C ARG A 396 13.79 5.21 2.15
N VAL A 397 14.85 5.65 1.49
CA VAL A 397 15.18 5.15 0.13
C VAL A 397 15.63 3.68 0.18
N ILE A 398 16.43 3.28 1.17
CA ILE A 398 16.82 1.86 1.34
C ILE A 398 15.60 1.00 1.61
N ASN A 399 14.67 1.48 2.45
CA ASN A 399 13.42 0.79 2.72
C ASN A 399 12.57 0.60 1.45
N HIS A 400 12.45 1.66 0.63
CA HIS A 400 11.75 1.58 -0.65
C HIS A 400 12.42 0.59 -1.61
N ILE A 401 13.75 0.65 -1.76
CA ILE A 401 14.49 -0.28 -2.61
C ILE A 401 14.25 -1.74 -2.16
N THR A 402 14.31 -1.97 -0.85
CA THR A 402 14.23 -3.31 -0.25
C THR A 402 12.84 -3.94 -0.41
N TYR A 403 11.78 -3.20 -0.06
CA TYR A 403 10.44 -3.77 0.04
C TYR A 403 9.55 -3.48 -1.19
N VAL A 404 9.92 -2.52 -2.03
CA VAL A 404 9.15 -2.15 -3.23
C VAL A 404 9.91 -2.52 -4.49
N ASP A 405 11.11 -1.97 -4.70
CA ASP A 405 11.79 -2.14 -6.00
C ASP A 405 12.28 -3.57 -6.22
N LEU A 406 12.87 -4.20 -5.20
CA LEU A 406 13.32 -5.59 -5.27
C LEU A 406 12.16 -6.57 -5.45
N GLU A 407 11.12 -6.45 -4.64
CA GLU A 407 9.96 -7.33 -4.72
C GLU A 407 9.25 -7.21 -6.07
N ASN A 408 9.12 -5.98 -6.58
CA ASN A 408 8.59 -5.74 -7.90
C ASN A 408 9.46 -6.38 -9.00
N CYS A 409 10.79 -6.26 -8.94
CA CYS A 409 11.68 -6.91 -9.90
C CYS A 409 11.54 -8.44 -9.86
N ARG A 410 11.53 -9.05 -8.66
CA ARG A 410 11.35 -10.50 -8.49
C ARG A 410 10.03 -10.99 -9.05
N ARG A 411 8.93 -10.28 -8.74
CA ARG A 411 7.60 -10.56 -9.27
C ARG A 411 7.57 -10.49 -10.80
N LEU A 412 8.13 -9.44 -11.39
CA LEU A 412 8.17 -9.27 -12.84
C LEU A 412 9.03 -10.34 -13.54
N VAL A 413 10.17 -10.73 -12.96
CA VAL A 413 10.99 -11.82 -13.52
C VAL A 413 10.23 -13.15 -13.57
N ARG A 414 9.46 -13.47 -12.52
CA ARG A 414 8.62 -14.67 -12.48
C ARG A 414 7.45 -14.57 -13.46
N GLN A 415 6.76 -13.43 -13.48
CA GLN A 415 5.61 -13.19 -14.36
C GLN A 415 6.01 -13.33 -15.83
N PHE A 416 7.12 -12.71 -16.24
CA PHE A 416 7.58 -12.74 -17.64
C PHE A 416 8.33 -14.02 -18.02
N LEU A 417 8.48 -14.99 -17.10
CA LEU A 417 9.00 -16.32 -17.44
C LEU A 417 7.90 -17.24 -17.97
N ASN A 418 6.65 -17.04 -17.52
CA ASN A 418 5.52 -17.84 -17.96
C ASN A 418 4.86 -17.21 -19.20
N HIS A 419 4.73 -18.00 -20.26
CA HIS A 419 4.09 -17.61 -21.53
C HIS A 419 2.84 -18.43 -21.84
N ASP A 420 2.39 -19.26 -20.91
CA ASP A 420 1.35 -20.27 -21.12
C ASP A 420 0.04 -19.60 -21.56
N GLU A 421 -0.38 -18.52 -20.87
CA GLU A 421 -1.60 -17.79 -21.21
C GLU A 421 -1.58 -17.26 -22.66
N ILE A 422 -0.49 -16.58 -23.05
CA ILE A 422 -0.38 -15.99 -24.40
C ILE A 422 -0.30 -17.09 -25.47
N THR A 423 0.33 -18.22 -25.14
CA THR A 423 0.43 -19.39 -26.02
C THR A 423 -0.92 -20.09 -26.15
N VAL A 424 -1.72 -20.19 -25.08
CA VAL A 424 -3.10 -20.69 -25.12
C VAL A 424 -3.97 -19.83 -26.04
N GLN A 425 -3.83 -18.49 -25.98
CA GLN A 425 -4.55 -17.60 -26.90
C GLN A 425 -4.15 -17.84 -28.37
N TYR A 426 -2.88 -18.17 -28.64
CA TYR A 426 -2.44 -18.59 -29.97
C TYR A 426 -3.06 -19.92 -30.40
N ILE A 427 -3.05 -20.94 -29.54
CA ILE A 427 -3.66 -22.26 -29.81
C ILE A 427 -5.17 -22.12 -30.11
N LEU A 428 -5.85 -21.23 -29.38
CA LEU A 428 -7.28 -20.93 -29.59
C LEU A 428 -7.54 -20.06 -30.84
N ASN A 429 -6.53 -19.81 -31.68
CA ASN A 429 -6.59 -18.96 -32.88
C ASN A 429 -7.02 -17.51 -32.62
N ARG A 430 -6.79 -16.98 -31.41
CA ARG A 430 -7.11 -15.58 -31.05
C ARG A 430 -5.95 -14.63 -31.23
N LYS A 431 -4.74 -15.16 -31.36
CA LYS A 431 -3.51 -14.42 -31.67
C LYS A 431 -2.80 -15.06 -32.86
N SER A 432 -2.23 -14.23 -33.73
CA SER A 432 -1.38 -14.71 -34.81
C SER A 432 -0.01 -15.19 -34.28
N LYS A 433 0.76 -15.93 -35.09
CA LYS A 433 2.16 -16.28 -34.78
C LYS A 433 3.01 -15.02 -34.58
N GLU A 434 2.75 -13.96 -35.33
CA GLU A 434 3.46 -12.69 -35.22
C GLU A 434 3.15 -11.99 -33.89
N ASP A 435 1.88 -11.97 -33.46
CA ASP A 435 1.49 -11.42 -32.16
C ASP A 435 2.11 -12.18 -30.99
N LEU A 436 2.13 -13.51 -31.07
CA LEU A 436 2.78 -14.38 -30.10
C LEU A 436 4.29 -14.07 -30.01
N ALA A 437 4.98 -14.02 -31.16
CA ALA A 437 6.41 -13.72 -31.23
C ALA A 437 6.74 -12.33 -30.67
N ASN A 438 5.92 -11.33 -30.99
CA ASN A 438 6.08 -9.97 -30.48
C ASN A 438 5.88 -9.89 -28.96
N ALA A 439 4.87 -10.58 -28.43
CA ALA A 439 4.57 -10.60 -27.01
C ALA A 439 5.65 -11.34 -26.19
N ILE A 440 6.07 -12.54 -26.61
CA ILE A 440 7.12 -13.30 -25.94
C ILE A 440 8.44 -12.53 -25.96
N TYR A 441 8.82 -11.94 -27.09
CA TYR A 441 10.04 -11.15 -27.17
C TYR A 441 10.00 -9.91 -26.25
N LYS A 442 8.84 -9.25 -26.14
CA LYS A 442 8.66 -8.16 -25.19
C LYS A 442 8.84 -8.65 -23.75
N ASN A 443 8.25 -9.79 -23.40
CA ASN A 443 8.40 -10.41 -22.08
C ASN A 443 9.87 -10.81 -21.80
N ASP A 444 10.58 -11.40 -22.76
CA ASP A 444 12.01 -11.75 -22.63
C ASP A 444 12.87 -10.51 -22.34
N ASN A 445 12.64 -9.40 -23.05
CA ASN A 445 13.37 -8.15 -22.82
C ASN A 445 13.04 -7.52 -21.47
N GLU A 446 11.76 -7.47 -21.09
CA GLU A 446 11.35 -7.00 -19.76
C GLU A 446 11.94 -7.88 -18.65
N ARG A 447 11.94 -9.20 -18.83
CA ARG A 447 12.55 -10.15 -17.90
C ARG A 447 14.05 -9.88 -17.74
N LYS A 448 14.81 -9.80 -18.84
CA LYS A 448 16.26 -9.51 -18.80
C LYS A 448 16.57 -8.20 -18.09
N LYS A 449 15.81 -7.13 -18.38
CA LYS A 449 15.94 -5.85 -17.68
C LYS A 449 15.76 -6.02 -16.18
N ASN A 450 14.72 -6.74 -15.75
CA ASN A 450 14.45 -6.93 -14.33
C ASN A 450 15.45 -7.88 -13.65
N VAL A 451 16.02 -8.86 -14.36
CA VAL A 451 17.13 -9.69 -13.87
C VAL A 451 18.38 -8.84 -13.64
N GLU A 452 18.78 -8.01 -14.61
CA GLU A 452 19.96 -7.15 -14.44
C GLU A 452 19.74 -6.08 -13.35
N LYS A 453 18.53 -5.51 -13.25
CA LYS A 453 18.15 -4.58 -12.16
C LYS A 453 18.16 -5.24 -10.78
N LEU A 454 17.77 -6.51 -10.68
CA LEU A 454 17.73 -7.24 -9.41
C LEU A 454 19.11 -7.19 -8.74
N ASN A 455 20.17 -7.52 -9.48
CA ASN A 455 21.55 -7.50 -8.97
C ASN A 455 21.95 -6.13 -8.42
N VAL A 456 21.53 -5.04 -9.10
CA VAL A 456 21.84 -3.66 -8.68
C VAL A 456 21.09 -3.29 -7.39
N TYR A 457 19.79 -3.59 -7.33
CA TYR A 457 18.98 -3.28 -6.16
C TYR A 457 19.30 -4.18 -4.96
N GLU A 458 19.76 -5.42 -5.17
CA GLU A 458 20.21 -6.29 -4.10
C GLU A 458 21.48 -5.74 -3.47
N LEU A 459 22.43 -5.27 -4.28
CA LEU A 459 23.63 -4.60 -3.79
C LEU A 459 23.29 -3.35 -2.95
N LEU A 460 22.40 -2.47 -3.45
CA LEU A 460 21.95 -1.28 -2.71
C LEU A 460 21.26 -1.64 -1.39
N SER A 461 20.38 -2.63 -1.41
CA SER A 461 19.63 -3.08 -0.23
C SER A 461 20.54 -3.68 0.83
N VAL A 462 21.39 -4.65 0.45
CA VAL A 462 22.27 -5.37 1.39
C VAL A 462 23.26 -4.41 2.04
N VAL A 463 24.00 -3.62 1.24
CA VAL A 463 24.97 -2.67 1.78
C VAL A 463 24.26 -1.60 2.63
N GLY A 464 23.09 -1.13 2.21
CA GLY A 464 22.30 -0.17 3.00
C GLY A 464 21.90 -0.71 4.37
N ILE A 465 21.37 -1.94 4.42
CA ILE A 465 20.97 -2.60 5.68
C ILE A 465 22.19 -2.82 6.59
N GLU A 466 23.30 -3.34 6.05
CA GLU A 466 24.53 -3.57 6.80
C GLU A 466 25.07 -2.28 7.41
N ARG A 467 25.17 -1.20 6.63
CA ARG A 467 25.67 0.10 7.11
C ARG A 467 24.81 0.71 8.21
N PHE A 468 23.48 0.62 8.10
CA PHE A 468 22.60 1.10 9.17
C PHE A 468 22.70 0.27 10.45
N ASN A 469 22.89 -1.04 10.31
CA ASN A 469 23.10 -1.92 11.47
C ASN A 469 24.45 -1.64 12.14
N GLU A 470 25.53 -1.47 11.38
CA GLU A 470 26.84 -1.06 11.90
C GLU A 470 26.76 0.29 12.64
N LEU A 471 26.07 1.28 12.06
CA LEU A 471 25.85 2.58 12.70
C LEU A 471 25.07 2.42 14.01
N ASN A 472 23.99 1.63 14.01
CA ASN A 472 23.19 1.43 15.21
C ASN A 472 23.98 0.73 16.32
N GLU A 473 24.76 -0.30 16.01
CA GLU A 473 25.64 -0.95 16.99
C GLU A 473 26.68 0.03 17.54
N TYR A 474 27.28 0.88 16.70
CA TYR A 474 28.22 1.90 17.15
C TYR A 474 27.62 2.85 18.21
N PHE A 475 26.40 3.34 17.98
CA PHE A 475 25.72 4.25 18.92
C PHE A 475 25.24 3.55 20.20
N LYS A 476 24.94 2.25 20.16
CA LYS A 476 24.59 1.48 21.37
C LYS A 476 25.78 1.27 22.29
N PHE A 477 26.95 0.96 21.75
CA PHE A 477 28.14 0.64 22.56
C PHE A 477 28.88 1.86 23.12
N LYS A 478 28.64 3.06 22.58
CA LYS A 478 29.29 4.30 23.04
C LYS A 478 28.34 5.12 23.91
N SER A 479 28.54 5.09 25.23
CA SER A 479 27.79 5.91 26.20
C SER A 479 28.48 7.25 26.46
N GLY A 480 27.70 8.34 26.48
CA GLY A 480 28.17 9.68 26.86
C GLY A 480 27.92 10.75 25.79
N LEU A 481 28.27 12.00 26.11
CA LEU A 481 28.08 13.19 25.26
C LEU A 481 29.30 14.12 25.38
N THR A 482 30.52 13.63 25.19
CA THR A 482 31.71 14.50 25.11
C THR A 482 31.85 15.09 23.71
N VAL A 483 32.51 16.25 23.57
CA VAL A 483 32.71 16.92 22.26
C VAL A 483 33.40 15.97 21.27
N ASN A 484 34.46 15.29 21.69
CA ASN A 484 35.16 14.28 20.88
C ASN A 484 34.24 13.14 20.40
N LEU A 485 33.39 12.62 21.30
CA LEU A 485 32.47 11.55 20.93
C LEU A 485 31.40 12.03 19.94
N ILE A 486 30.90 13.26 20.12
CA ILE A 486 29.94 13.90 19.20
C ILE A 486 30.56 14.09 17.81
N VAL A 487 31.80 14.57 17.73
CA VAL A 487 32.52 14.69 16.44
C VAL A 487 32.71 13.32 15.80
N THR A 488 32.97 12.28 16.60
CA THR A 488 33.07 10.90 16.09
C THR A 488 31.72 10.37 15.59
N PHE A 489 30.61 10.69 16.26
CA PHE A 489 29.27 10.37 15.77
C PHE A 489 28.95 11.07 14.45
N ILE A 490 29.32 12.34 14.31
CA ILE A 490 29.19 13.09 13.06
C ILE A 490 30.01 12.41 11.96
N TYR A 491 31.25 12.03 12.27
CA TYR A 491 32.13 11.32 11.33
C TYR A 491 31.47 10.05 10.79
N GLU A 492 30.95 9.17 11.64
CA GLU A 492 30.35 7.90 11.19
C GLU A 492 29.10 8.12 10.31
N ILE A 493 28.28 9.14 10.60
CA ILE A 493 27.11 9.46 9.77
C ILE A 493 27.55 10.02 8.41
N VAL A 494 28.51 10.96 8.39
CA VAL A 494 29.03 11.55 7.15
C VAL A 494 29.72 10.49 6.30
N LYS A 495 30.48 9.60 6.93
CA LYS A 495 31.13 8.47 6.27
C LYS A 495 30.10 7.54 5.63
N LEU A 496 29.06 7.13 6.36
CA LEU A 496 27.97 6.32 5.85
C LEU A 496 27.29 6.98 4.64
N ALA A 497 26.99 8.27 4.72
CA ALA A 497 26.37 9.01 3.61
C ALA A 497 27.28 9.08 2.38
N ASN A 498 28.57 9.38 2.57
CA ASN A 498 29.53 9.47 1.47
C ASN A 498 29.76 8.13 0.79
N GLU A 499 29.98 7.05 1.55
CA GLU A 499 30.17 5.70 1.00
C GLU A 499 28.92 5.21 0.27
N TYR A 500 27.73 5.46 0.82
CA TYR A 500 26.49 5.06 0.16
C TYR A 500 26.21 5.89 -1.10
N ASN A 501 26.56 7.18 -1.11
CA ASN A 501 26.47 8.01 -2.32
C ASN A 501 27.41 7.52 -3.44
N GLN A 502 28.62 7.08 -3.10
CA GLN A 502 29.53 6.45 -4.07
C GLN A 502 28.95 5.14 -4.61
N LEU A 503 28.31 4.34 -3.74
CA LEU A 503 27.60 3.14 -4.17
C LEU A 503 26.43 3.48 -5.11
N ILE A 504 25.65 4.51 -4.81
CA ILE A 504 24.57 4.98 -5.69
C ILE A 504 25.13 5.37 -7.06
N GLU A 505 26.25 6.11 -7.12
CA GLU A 505 26.87 6.49 -8.38
C GLU A 505 27.28 5.26 -9.21
N TYR A 506 27.93 4.29 -8.57
CA TYR A 506 28.27 3.01 -9.20
C TYR A 506 27.02 2.29 -9.74
N CYS A 507 25.99 2.16 -8.91
CA CYS A 507 24.73 1.50 -9.26
C CYS A 507 23.98 2.24 -10.38
N ASN A 508 23.98 3.58 -10.38
CA ASN A 508 23.43 4.38 -11.47
C ASN A 508 24.17 4.13 -12.78
N ASN A 509 25.49 4.02 -12.76
CA ASN A 509 26.27 3.68 -13.96
C ASN A 509 25.91 2.29 -14.52
N GLN A 510 25.64 1.31 -13.64
CA GLN A 510 25.11 0.01 -14.04
C GLN A 510 23.70 0.14 -14.65
N LEU A 511 22.79 0.86 -14.00
CA LEU A 511 21.43 1.09 -14.51
C LEU A 511 21.44 1.77 -15.88
N ILE A 512 22.28 2.79 -16.09
CA ILE A 512 22.43 3.46 -17.38
C ILE A 512 22.93 2.48 -18.45
N THR A 513 23.87 1.60 -18.10
CA THR A 513 24.34 0.52 -18.98
C THR A 513 23.19 -0.42 -19.38
N ILE A 514 22.36 -0.85 -18.42
CA ILE A 514 21.17 -1.68 -18.66
C ILE A 514 20.21 -0.94 -19.62
N SER A 515 19.93 0.33 -19.35
CA SER A 515 19.04 1.16 -20.17
C SER A 515 19.52 1.28 -21.61
N TYR A 516 20.81 1.58 -21.81
CA TYR A 516 21.38 1.76 -23.13
C TYR A 516 21.38 0.45 -23.92
N THR A 517 21.83 -0.65 -23.30
CA THR A 517 22.00 -1.96 -23.96
C THR A 517 20.68 -2.61 -24.34
N LEU A 518 19.67 -2.54 -23.46
CA LEU A 518 18.33 -3.09 -23.74
C LEU A 518 17.41 -2.08 -24.44
N GLY A 519 17.79 -0.80 -24.50
CA GLY A 519 16.99 0.26 -25.09
C GLY A 519 15.70 0.58 -24.32
N MET A 520 15.72 0.40 -23.00
CA MET A 520 14.55 0.55 -22.12
C MET A 520 14.79 1.60 -21.04
N SER A 521 13.73 2.16 -20.46
CA SER A 521 13.86 3.09 -19.34
C SER A 521 14.24 2.37 -18.05
N VAL A 522 15.02 3.07 -17.22
CA VAL A 522 15.40 2.65 -15.86
C VAL A 522 15.30 3.85 -14.92
N SER A 523 15.17 3.58 -13.62
CA SER A 523 15.10 4.61 -12.58
C SER A 523 16.47 4.74 -11.88
N THR A 524 17.12 5.89 -12.03
CA THR A 524 18.35 6.24 -11.32
C THR A 524 18.03 7.02 -10.05
N ILE A 525 18.88 6.90 -9.02
CA ILE A 525 18.74 7.61 -7.75
C ILE A 525 19.56 8.90 -7.80
N ILE A 526 18.95 10.03 -7.50
CA ILE A 526 19.56 11.36 -7.49
C ILE A 526 19.62 11.84 -6.05
N TYR A 527 20.82 12.25 -5.62
CA TYR A 527 21.05 12.88 -4.33
C TYR A 527 21.18 14.40 -4.52
N GLU A 528 20.13 15.14 -4.12
CA GLU A 528 20.07 16.59 -4.21
C GLU A 528 19.42 17.16 -2.95
N ASP A 529 19.97 18.27 -2.44
CA ASP A 529 19.49 18.96 -1.24
C ASP A 529 19.24 18.00 -0.04
N TYR A 530 20.19 17.07 0.19
CA TYR A 530 20.14 16.06 1.26
C TYR A 530 18.95 15.09 1.18
N SER A 531 18.35 14.97 -0.01
CA SER A 531 17.24 14.09 -0.29
C SER A 531 17.59 13.11 -1.42
N TYR A 532 16.98 11.93 -1.37
CA TYR A 532 17.16 10.89 -2.38
C TYR A 532 15.87 10.76 -3.18
N ASN A 533 15.93 11.07 -4.47
CA ASN A 533 14.81 11.01 -5.38
C ASN A 533 15.10 10.04 -6.53
N SER A 534 14.07 9.41 -7.10
CA SER A 534 14.23 8.58 -8.29
C SER A 534 13.82 9.34 -9.55
N LYS A 535 14.58 9.14 -10.63
CA LYS A 535 14.24 9.69 -11.94
C LYS A 535 14.31 8.60 -12.99
N SER A 536 13.21 8.41 -13.72
CA SER A 536 13.09 7.40 -14.76
C SER A 536 13.38 7.99 -16.13
N ASN A 537 14.45 7.55 -16.78
CA ASN A 537 14.81 7.99 -18.13
C ASN A 537 15.24 6.81 -18.99
N LYS A 538 15.22 7.01 -20.31
CA LYS A 538 15.93 6.16 -21.28
C LYS A 538 17.20 6.90 -21.68
N PHE A 539 18.34 6.24 -21.56
CA PHE A 539 19.65 6.88 -21.74
C PHE A 539 20.19 6.73 -23.16
N THR A 540 20.87 7.78 -23.63
CA THR A 540 21.44 7.92 -24.98
C THR A 540 22.85 7.34 -25.07
N LEU A 541 23.36 7.17 -26.30
CA LEU A 541 24.75 6.76 -26.55
C LEU A 541 25.76 7.75 -25.95
N ASN A 542 25.48 9.05 -26.00
CA ASN A 542 26.39 10.07 -25.46
C ASN A 542 26.52 9.94 -23.93
N GLU A 543 25.42 9.70 -23.23
CA GLU A 543 25.42 9.50 -21.78
C GLU A 543 26.13 8.21 -21.39
N TYR A 544 25.91 7.13 -22.14
CA TYR A 544 26.63 5.87 -21.97
C TYR A 544 28.16 6.02 -22.18
N ASN A 545 28.56 6.75 -23.23
CA ASN A 545 29.98 6.96 -23.54
C ASN A 545 30.70 7.81 -22.48
N LYS A 546 30.01 8.77 -21.84
CA LYS A 546 30.58 9.54 -20.73
C LYS A 546 31.03 8.62 -19.59
N ILE A 547 30.16 7.69 -19.19
CA ILE A 547 30.44 6.68 -18.16
C ILE A 547 31.62 5.80 -18.57
N LYS A 548 31.62 5.30 -19.81
CA LYS A 548 32.68 4.40 -20.32
C LYS A 548 34.06 5.06 -20.32
N ASN A 549 34.13 6.36 -20.59
CA ASN A 549 35.38 7.11 -20.67
C ASN A 549 35.87 7.67 -19.31
N GLY A 550 35.23 7.29 -18.19
CA GLY A 550 35.60 7.76 -16.85
C GLY A 550 35.23 9.21 -16.55
N ALA A 551 34.48 9.87 -17.43
CA ALA A 551 33.87 11.17 -17.14
C ALA A 551 32.55 10.88 -16.40
N GLY A 552 32.59 10.94 -15.07
CA GLY A 552 31.43 10.71 -14.20
C GLY A 552 30.16 11.36 -14.73
N SER A 553 29.04 10.67 -14.62
CA SER A 553 27.75 11.17 -15.08
C SER A 553 27.43 12.48 -14.35
N GLY A 554 27.38 13.59 -15.10
CA GLY A 554 26.90 14.89 -14.63
C GLY A 554 25.40 14.90 -14.34
N LEU A 555 24.97 14.08 -13.39
CA LEU A 555 23.63 14.05 -12.79
C LEU A 555 23.78 14.38 -11.30
N GLY A 556 24.32 15.56 -11.06
CA GLY A 556 24.53 16.21 -9.78
C GLY A 556 25.23 17.56 -10.02
N PRO A 557 24.98 18.59 -9.21
CA PRO A 557 25.52 19.92 -9.44
C PRO A 557 27.05 19.89 -9.37
N VAL A 558 27.67 20.50 -10.38
CA VAL A 558 29.11 20.65 -10.60
C VAL A 558 29.82 21.06 -9.32
N VAL A 559 30.67 20.18 -8.79
CA VAL A 559 31.81 20.58 -7.98
C VAL A 559 32.98 20.62 -8.94
N GLU A 560 33.46 21.84 -9.25
CA GLU A 560 34.69 22.02 -10.01
C GLU A 560 35.83 21.34 -9.25
N LYS A 561 36.33 20.23 -9.79
CA LYS A 561 37.64 19.72 -9.39
C LYS A 561 38.68 20.63 -10.02
N LYS A 562 39.29 21.51 -9.21
CA LYS A 562 40.62 22.04 -9.54
C LYS A 562 41.60 20.88 -9.44
N GLU A 563 42.28 20.61 -10.55
CA GLU A 563 43.36 19.64 -10.66
C GLU A 563 44.51 20.08 -9.74
N ASN A 564 44.80 19.29 -8.71
CA ASN A 564 46.12 19.26 -8.09
C ASN A 564 46.68 17.86 -8.29
N ASN A 565 47.64 17.75 -9.22
CA ASN A 565 48.48 16.59 -9.42
C ASN A 565 49.47 16.50 -8.25
N GLU A 566 49.24 15.58 -7.30
CA GLU A 566 50.31 15.05 -6.47
C GLU A 566 50.19 13.52 -6.41
N GLU A 567 51.17 12.87 -7.02
CA GLU A 567 51.37 11.43 -7.04
C GLU A 567 51.74 10.95 -5.63
N ALA A 568 50.81 10.31 -4.92
CA ALA A 568 51.14 9.58 -3.69
C ALA A 568 51.54 8.13 -4.05
N SER A 569 52.84 7.90 -4.19
CA SER A 569 53.45 6.57 -4.27
C SER A 569 53.26 5.82 -2.96
N CYS A 570 52.65 4.63 -2.99
CA CYS A 570 52.56 3.74 -1.84
C CYS A 570 53.71 2.73 -1.90
N SER A 571 54.78 2.96 -1.13
CA SER A 571 55.82 1.98 -0.84
C SER A 571 55.44 1.20 0.43
N TYR A 572 55.12 -0.08 0.28
CA TYR A 572 55.03 -0.99 1.41
C TYR A 572 56.42 -1.43 1.82
N ILE A 573 56.86 -0.99 3.00
CA ILE A 573 57.99 -1.58 3.72
C ILE A 573 57.49 -2.89 4.33
N ASN A 574 57.99 -4.01 3.80
CA ASN A 574 57.97 -5.29 4.51
C ASN A 574 58.82 -5.16 5.77
N ASN A 575 58.23 -5.39 6.93
CA ASN A 575 58.99 -5.74 8.12
C ASN A 575 58.50 -7.07 8.69
N LYS A 576 59.51 -7.84 9.09
CA LYS A 576 59.55 -9.26 9.48
C LYS A 576 58.53 -9.70 10.52
#